data_AF-A0A2S6UPV0-F1
#
_entry.id   AF-A0A2S6UPV0-F1
#
_cell.length_a   1.000
_cell.length_b   1.000
_cell.length_c   1.000
_cell.angle_alpha   90.00
_cell.angle_beta   90.00
_cell.angle_gamma   90.00
#
_symmetry.space_group_name_H-M   'P 1'
#
loop_
_entity.id
_entity.type
_entity.pdbx_description
1 polymer ?
#
loop_
_entity_poly.entity_id
_entity_poly.type
_entity_poly.pdbx_seq_one_letter_code
_entity_poly.pdbx_strand_id
1 'polypeptide(L)'
;MVFFFLSLIGLQLKLDNFCGGVFLAPPQKDRLILLKVSNLNVYYHRVIQALRGVSFEISDGEIVSLLGSNGAGKSTALNAISNILSFQNGEISEGKIEFNGTTTFGKSANNLVKLGMAYVREGRKIFSDLTVNENLIAASYALKKTVKKNDFEQVYDLFKPLASRRKEIAGYLSGGEQQMLAFGRALIGNPKLLLMDEPSLGLAPVMVEEIFNIISKINKDLNTTILLVEQNANLAFKFSDYIYIIESGKIVIEGKVDKLQQDSDVQEFYLGVGNKNYKSYRDIKHYKRRKRWLS
;
A
#
# COMPACT_ATOMS: atom_id res chain seq x y z
N MET A 1 14.66 -15.62 44.19
CA MET A 1 14.41 -16.82 45.00
C MET A 1 13.23 -16.51 45.90
N VAL A 2 12.08 -17.13 45.61
CA VAL A 2 10.85 -17.20 46.44
C VAL A 2 10.11 -15.85 46.62
N PHE A 3 9.32 -15.35 45.65
CA PHE A 3 7.89 -15.67 45.45
C PHE A 3 7.26 -16.59 46.51
N PHE A 4 6.13 -16.14 47.07
CA PHE A 4 5.25 -16.81 48.05
C PHE A 4 5.69 -16.72 49.52
N PHE A 5 5.22 -15.69 50.22
CA PHE A 5 4.63 -15.89 51.55
C PHE A 5 3.58 -14.81 51.82
N LEU A 6 2.35 -15.27 52.08
CA LEU A 6 1.25 -14.57 52.76
C LEU A 6 0.36 -13.62 51.95
N SER A 7 -0.61 -14.24 51.27
CA SER A 7 -2.00 -13.79 51.30
C SER A 7 -2.60 -14.17 52.66
N LEU A 8 -2.91 -13.21 53.53
CA LEU A 8 -4.01 -13.26 54.52
C LEU A 8 -3.97 -12.00 55.40
N ILE A 9 -4.76 -10.99 55.01
CA ILE A 9 -5.56 -10.08 55.86
C ILE A 9 -6.13 -9.06 54.87
N GLY A 10 -7.45 -9.10 54.69
CA GLY A 10 -8.16 -8.13 53.88
C GLY A 10 -8.00 -6.74 54.46
N LEU A 11 -7.43 -5.83 53.68
CA LEU A 11 -7.65 -4.40 53.87
C LEU A 11 -7.80 -3.75 52.50
N GLN A 12 -9.06 -3.50 52.16
CA GLN A 12 -9.46 -2.70 51.01
C GLN A 12 -9.17 -1.24 51.33
N LEU A 13 -7.95 -0.78 51.03
CA LEU A 13 -7.63 0.63 51.02
C LEU A 13 -7.71 1.17 49.60
N LYS A 14 -8.85 1.81 49.32
CA LYS A 14 -8.99 2.87 48.33
C LYS A 14 -7.87 3.90 48.53
N LEU A 15 -7.03 4.08 47.52
CA LEU A 15 -6.35 5.33 47.25
C LEU A 15 -6.53 5.62 45.77
N ASP A 16 -7.66 6.28 45.46
CA ASP A 16 -7.80 7.07 44.27
C ASP A 16 -6.96 8.36 44.43
N ASN A 17 -6.39 8.80 43.30
CA ASN A 17 -5.84 10.13 43.01
C ASN A 17 -4.40 10.41 43.44
N PHE A 18 -3.46 10.22 42.50
CA PHE A 18 -2.79 11.32 41.78
C PHE A 18 -1.63 10.73 40.96
N CYS A 19 -1.75 10.75 39.64
CA CYS A 19 -0.65 10.98 38.70
C CYS A 19 -1.23 11.06 37.30
N GLY A 20 -1.16 12.25 36.70
CA GLY A 20 -1.50 12.47 35.31
C GLY A 20 -0.64 11.57 34.43
N GLY A 21 -1.24 10.51 33.91
CA GLY A 21 -0.66 9.69 32.87
C GLY A 21 -0.59 10.52 31.60
N VAL A 22 0.54 11.19 31.37
CA VAL A 22 0.94 11.56 30.02
C VAL A 22 0.98 10.25 29.25
N PHE A 23 -0.02 10.04 28.37
CA PHE A 23 0.01 8.99 27.38
C PHE A 23 1.14 9.35 26.41
N LEU A 24 2.37 9.00 26.80
CA LEU A 24 3.52 9.07 25.92
C LEU A 24 3.24 8.07 24.81
N ALA A 25 2.83 8.60 23.66
CA ALA A 25 2.82 7.84 22.43
C ALA A 25 4.16 7.10 22.32
N PRO A 26 4.17 5.80 21.98
CA PRO A 26 5.41 5.04 21.90
C PRO A 26 6.40 5.79 20.99
N PRO A 27 7.69 5.82 21.34
CA PRO A 27 8.69 6.55 20.58
C PRO A 27 8.62 6.14 19.11
N GLN A 28 8.55 7.13 18.21
CA GLN A 28 8.58 6.90 16.77
C GLN A 28 9.88 6.15 16.46
N LYS A 29 9.78 4.86 16.20
CA LYS A 29 10.87 4.03 15.70
C LYS A 29 11.32 4.70 14.40
N ASP A 30 12.56 5.19 14.31
CA ASP A 30 13.14 5.66 13.05
C ASP A 30 13.16 4.47 12.08
N ARG A 31 12.09 4.31 11.31
CA ARG A 31 11.93 3.23 10.33
C ARG A 31 12.85 3.54 9.15
N LEU A 32 13.62 2.56 8.72
CA LEU A 32 14.45 2.68 7.53
C LEU A 32 13.56 2.92 6.30
N ILE A 33 13.97 3.81 5.41
CA ILE A 33 13.27 4.07 4.14
C ILE A 33 13.47 2.84 3.24
N LEU A 34 12.38 2.14 2.92
CA LEU A 34 12.40 0.97 2.05
C LEU A 34 12.31 1.38 0.57
N LEU A 35 11.46 2.35 0.24
CA LEU A 35 11.32 2.87 -1.12
C LEU A 35 11.48 4.39 -1.11
N LYS A 36 12.31 4.90 -2.01
CA LYS A 36 12.48 6.34 -2.24
C LYS A 36 12.34 6.65 -3.72
N VAL A 37 11.42 7.55 -4.03
CA VAL A 37 11.18 8.09 -5.37
C VAL A 37 11.56 9.56 -5.36
N SER A 38 12.46 9.97 -6.26
CA SER A 38 13.01 11.34 -6.29
C SER A 38 12.88 11.96 -7.67
N ASN A 39 12.16 13.08 -7.76
CA ASN A 39 11.96 13.91 -8.95
C ASN A 39 11.59 13.10 -10.22
N LEU A 40 10.68 12.14 -10.07
CA LEU A 40 10.33 11.21 -11.13
C LEU A 40 9.51 11.91 -12.22
N ASN A 41 10.07 11.93 -13.44
CA ASN A 41 9.41 12.42 -14.64
C ASN A 41 9.24 11.27 -15.62
N VAL A 42 8.00 11.03 -16.06
CA VAL A 42 7.66 9.91 -16.95
C VAL A 42 6.91 10.42 -18.15
N TYR A 43 7.35 9.97 -19.32
CA TYR A 43 6.72 10.25 -20.60
C TYR A 43 6.24 8.96 -21.25
N TYR A 44 5.05 8.99 -21.85
CA TYR A 44 4.58 7.97 -22.79
C TYR A 44 4.69 8.49 -24.21
N HIS A 45 5.10 7.61 -25.12
CA HIS A 45 5.29 7.93 -26.54
C HIS A 45 6.17 9.16 -26.78
N ARG A 46 7.05 9.49 -25.81
CA ARG A 46 7.92 10.68 -25.79
C ARG A 46 7.22 12.04 -25.76
N VAL A 47 5.89 12.09 -25.79
CA VAL A 47 5.13 13.35 -25.90
C VAL A 47 4.15 13.57 -24.74
N ILE A 48 3.63 12.52 -24.12
CA ILE A 48 2.65 12.63 -23.04
C ILE A 48 3.38 12.55 -21.71
N GLN A 49 3.57 13.68 -21.04
CA GLN A 49 4.13 13.72 -19.69
C GLN A 49 3.09 13.28 -18.66
N ALA A 50 3.22 12.05 -18.16
CA ALA A 50 2.32 11.45 -17.18
C ALA A 50 2.73 11.77 -15.74
N LEU A 51 4.02 11.81 -15.42
CA LEU A 51 4.54 12.24 -14.11
C LEU A 51 5.45 13.45 -14.26
N ARG A 52 5.34 14.38 -13.32
CA ARG A 52 5.94 15.73 -13.38
C ARG A 52 6.68 16.04 -12.08
N GLY A 53 7.83 15.39 -11.88
CA GLY A 53 8.68 15.59 -10.70
C GLY A 53 8.14 14.98 -9.42
N VAL A 54 7.50 13.80 -9.52
CA VAL A 54 6.93 13.11 -8.36
C VAL A 54 8.04 12.64 -7.43
N SER A 55 7.90 12.95 -6.13
CA SER A 55 8.82 12.49 -5.09
C SER A 55 8.01 12.02 -3.89
N PHE A 56 8.39 10.87 -3.32
CA PHE A 56 7.80 10.33 -2.11
C PHE A 56 8.67 9.22 -1.52
N GLU A 57 8.44 8.90 -0.26
CA GLU A 57 9.17 7.88 0.48
C GLU A 57 8.19 6.96 1.23
N ILE A 58 8.61 5.71 1.41
CA ILE A 58 7.87 4.68 2.15
C ILE A 58 8.82 4.02 3.14
N SER A 59 8.45 4.05 4.41
CA SER A 59 9.23 3.42 5.48
C SER A 59 8.92 1.92 5.55
N ASP A 60 9.87 1.13 6.04
CA ASP A 60 9.66 -0.30 6.23
C ASP A 60 8.48 -0.61 7.17
N GLY A 61 7.63 -1.56 6.78
CA GLY A 61 6.43 -1.98 7.51
C GLY A 61 5.28 -0.96 7.50
N GLU A 62 5.34 0.06 6.65
CA GLU A 62 4.28 1.08 6.51
C GLU A 62 3.28 0.71 5.40
N ILE A 63 2.01 1.07 5.58
CA ILE A 63 1.02 1.13 4.51
C ILE A 63 0.92 2.58 4.04
N VAL A 64 1.36 2.84 2.81
CA VAL A 64 1.30 4.16 2.19
C VAL A 64 0.32 4.14 1.04
N SER A 65 -0.59 5.11 0.99
CA SER A 65 -1.48 5.28 -0.16
C SER A 65 -1.06 6.41 -1.07
N LEU A 66 -1.11 6.16 -2.38
CA LEU A 66 -1.08 7.17 -3.43
C LEU A 66 -2.50 7.36 -3.97
N LEU A 67 -3.17 8.40 -3.48
CA LEU A 67 -4.57 8.73 -3.77
C LEU A 67 -4.68 9.70 -4.94
N GLY A 68 -5.67 9.51 -5.81
CA GLY A 68 -5.95 10.48 -6.88
C GLY A 68 -7.03 10.01 -7.85
N SER A 69 -7.52 10.93 -8.68
CA SER A 69 -8.49 10.62 -9.73
C SER A 69 -7.92 9.73 -10.84
N ASN A 70 -8.80 9.22 -11.70
CA ASN A 70 -8.38 8.44 -12.87
C ASN A 70 -7.59 9.32 -13.83
N GLY A 71 -6.46 8.80 -14.32
CA GLY A 71 -5.53 9.56 -15.13
C GLY A 71 -4.59 10.51 -14.35
N ALA A 72 -4.65 10.54 -13.01
CA ALA A 72 -3.76 11.40 -12.21
C ALA A 72 -2.27 10.99 -12.24
N GLY A 73 -1.96 9.77 -12.70
CA GLY A 73 -0.59 9.24 -12.80
C GLY A 73 -0.28 8.08 -11.84
N LYS A 74 -1.25 7.61 -11.06
CA LYS A 74 -1.05 6.57 -10.03
C LYS A 74 -0.44 5.26 -10.56
N SER A 75 -1.10 4.61 -11.53
CA SER A 75 -0.60 3.38 -12.16
C SER A 75 0.71 3.62 -12.91
N THR A 76 0.95 4.84 -13.41
CA THR A 76 2.24 5.20 -14.02
C THR A 76 3.36 5.20 -12.99
N ALA A 77 3.12 5.70 -11.77
CA ALA A 77 4.09 5.63 -10.69
C ALA A 77 4.42 4.16 -10.33
N LEU A 78 3.41 3.29 -10.21
CA LEU A 78 3.63 1.87 -9.95
C LEU A 78 4.38 1.17 -11.10
N ASN A 79 4.05 1.48 -12.35
CA ASN A 79 4.75 0.93 -13.51
C ASN A 79 6.21 1.38 -13.56
N ALA A 80 6.51 2.61 -13.13
CA ALA A 80 7.86 3.13 -13.02
C ALA A 80 8.65 2.40 -11.92
N ILE A 81 8.06 2.26 -10.74
CA ILE A 81 8.69 1.59 -9.58
C ILE A 81 8.99 0.12 -9.88
N SER A 82 8.09 -0.56 -10.58
CA SER A 82 8.24 -1.98 -10.94
C SER A 82 9.04 -2.23 -12.23
N ASN A 83 9.61 -1.19 -12.86
CA ASN A 83 10.36 -1.26 -14.11
C ASN A 83 9.59 -1.96 -15.26
N ILE A 84 8.31 -1.65 -15.43
CA ILE A 84 7.50 -2.18 -16.54
C ILE A 84 7.01 -1.12 -17.53
N LEU A 85 7.43 0.13 -17.39
CA LEU A 85 7.05 1.24 -18.29
C LEU A 85 7.36 0.96 -19.76
N SER A 86 8.51 0.33 -20.04
CA SER A 86 8.97 0.09 -21.42
C SER A 86 7.99 -0.80 -22.22
N PHE A 87 7.28 -1.71 -21.55
CA PHE A 87 6.24 -2.53 -22.19
C PHE A 87 5.01 -1.74 -22.62
N GLN A 88 4.90 -0.48 -22.19
CA GLN A 88 3.78 0.42 -22.48
C GLN A 88 4.25 1.67 -23.24
N ASN A 89 5.44 1.66 -23.84
CA ASN A 89 6.06 2.83 -24.49
C ASN A 89 6.26 4.01 -23.53
N GLY A 90 6.46 3.73 -22.24
CA GLY A 90 6.81 4.70 -21.21
C GLY A 90 8.31 4.72 -20.91
N GLU A 91 8.84 5.88 -20.59
CA GLU A 91 10.24 6.05 -20.17
C GLU A 91 10.36 7.07 -19.02
N ILE A 92 11.33 6.83 -18.13
CA ILE A 92 11.73 7.78 -17.11
C ILE A 92 12.72 8.74 -17.75
N SER A 93 12.35 10.01 -17.92
CA SER A 93 13.24 11.03 -18.48
C SER A 93 14.20 11.58 -17.44
N GLU A 94 13.72 11.75 -16.20
CA GLU A 94 14.49 12.28 -15.08
C GLU A 94 14.03 11.64 -13.76
N GLY A 95 14.91 11.72 -12.76
CA GLY A 95 14.66 11.21 -11.41
C GLY A 95 15.29 9.85 -11.16
N LYS A 96 15.13 9.37 -9.93
CA LYS A 96 15.65 8.07 -9.50
C LYS A 96 14.68 7.37 -8.56
N ILE A 97 14.76 6.05 -8.57
CA ILE A 97 14.00 5.18 -7.68
C ILE A 97 15.01 4.29 -6.97
N GLU A 98 14.94 4.26 -5.65
CA GLU A 98 15.78 3.44 -4.78
C GLU A 98 14.89 2.49 -3.99
N PHE A 99 15.19 1.20 -4.06
CA PHE A 99 14.51 0.14 -3.33
C PHE A 99 15.52 -0.58 -2.43
N ASN A 100 15.21 -0.62 -1.13
CA ASN A 100 16.03 -1.20 -0.07
C ASN A 100 17.47 -0.66 -0.10
N GLY A 101 17.61 0.66 -0.25
CA GLY A 101 18.89 1.37 -0.33
C GLY A 101 19.65 1.19 -1.66
N THR A 102 19.08 0.54 -2.66
CA THR A 102 19.74 0.31 -3.97
C THR A 102 18.95 0.90 -5.12
N THR A 103 19.63 1.49 -6.11
CA THR A 103 18.98 1.99 -7.32
C THR A 103 18.26 0.87 -8.08
N THR A 104 17.06 1.16 -8.60
CA THR A 104 16.34 0.24 -9.50
C THR A 104 16.77 0.40 -10.96
N PHE A 105 17.52 1.45 -11.29
CA PHE A 105 18.00 1.69 -12.65
C PHE A 105 18.83 0.51 -13.17
N GLY A 106 18.58 0.12 -14.43
CA GLY A 106 19.25 -1.01 -15.07
C GLY A 106 18.81 -2.40 -14.58
N LYS A 107 17.90 -2.50 -13.60
CA LYS A 107 17.35 -3.80 -13.16
C LYS A 107 16.12 -4.16 -13.99
N SER A 108 16.00 -5.43 -14.39
CA SER A 108 14.75 -5.93 -14.97
C SER A 108 13.67 -6.08 -13.88
N ALA A 109 12.40 -6.07 -14.28
CA ALA A 109 11.28 -6.33 -13.38
C ALA A 109 11.44 -7.66 -12.61
N ASN A 110 11.91 -8.72 -13.28
CA ASN A 110 12.20 -10.01 -12.65
C ASN A 110 13.28 -9.90 -11.55
N ASN A 111 14.31 -9.07 -11.76
CA ASN A 111 15.32 -8.84 -10.72
C ASN A 111 14.74 -8.10 -9.51
N LEU A 112 13.81 -7.15 -9.70
CA LEU A 112 13.12 -6.49 -8.60
C LEU A 112 12.24 -7.47 -7.79
N VAL A 113 11.55 -8.39 -8.47
CA VAL A 113 10.80 -9.48 -7.81
C VAL A 113 11.71 -10.32 -6.92
N LYS A 114 12.89 -10.71 -7.40
CA LYS A 114 13.88 -11.46 -6.61
C LYS A 114 14.45 -10.66 -5.44
N LEU A 115 14.41 -9.33 -5.49
CA LEU A 115 14.78 -8.45 -4.38
C LEU A 115 13.64 -8.23 -3.38
N GLY A 116 12.44 -8.78 -3.64
CA GLY A 116 11.29 -8.72 -2.75
C GLY A 116 10.28 -7.63 -3.08
N MET A 117 10.27 -7.09 -4.31
CA MET A 117 9.21 -6.19 -4.79
C MET A 117 8.17 -6.98 -5.60
N ALA A 118 6.94 -7.05 -5.11
CA ALA A 118 5.84 -7.66 -5.83
C ALA A 118 4.84 -6.60 -6.31
N TYR A 119 4.27 -6.79 -7.49
CA TYR A 119 3.30 -5.88 -8.07
C TYR A 119 2.02 -6.61 -8.47
N VAL A 120 0.92 -6.26 -7.82
CA VAL A 120 -0.42 -6.69 -8.18
C VAL A 120 -1.08 -5.59 -9.01
N ARG A 121 -1.17 -5.84 -10.31
CA ARG A 121 -1.76 -4.93 -11.29
C ARG A 121 -3.29 -4.96 -11.24
N GLU A 122 -3.88 -3.88 -11.72
CA GLU A 122 -5.32 -3.78 -11.98
C GLU A 122 -5.81 -4.93 -12.89
N GLY A 123 -7.08 -5.32 -12.72
CA GLY A 123 -7.73 -6.27 -13.61
C GLY A 123 -7.32 -7.73 -13.40
N ARG A 124 -7.00 -8.12 -12.14
CA ARG A 124 -6.93 -9.52 -11.68
C ARG A 124 -6.13 -10.41 -12.64
N LYS A 125 -4.87 -10.07 -12.92
CA LYS A 125 -4.01 -10.69 -13.95
C LYS A 125 -3.58 -12.13 -13.64
N ILE A 126 -4.52 -13.02 -13.33
CA ILE A 126 -4.34 -14.45 -13.07
C ILE A 126 -4.26 -15.26 -14.37
N PHE A 127 -3.79 -16.50 -14.28
CA PHE A 127 -3.90 -17.47 -15.37
C PHE A 127 -5.26 -18.17 -15.27
N SER A 128 -6.23 -17.74 -16.08
CA SER A 128 -7.62 -18.20 -16.01
C SER A 128 -7.77 -19.71 -16.24
N ASP A 129 -6.92 -20.27 -17.09
CA ASP A 129 -7.03 -21.66 -17.56
C ASP A 129 -6.29 -22.65 -16.65
N LEU A 130 -5.55 -22.12 -15.67
CA LEU A 130 -4.86 -22.90 -14.64
C LEU A 130 -5.74 -23.00 -13.40
N THR A 131 -5.54 -24.05 -12.62
CA THR A 131 -6.14 -24.17 -11.30
C THR A 131 -5.62 -23.10 -10.33
N VAL A 132 -6.33 -22.90 -9.22
CA VAL A 132 -5.89 -22.04 -8.11
C VAL A 132 -4.48 -22.41 -7.66
N ASN A 133 -4.22 -23.70 -7.44
CA ASN A 133 -2.92 -24.16 -6.96
C ASN A 133 -1.82 -24.00 -8.03
N GLU A 134 -2.12 -24.27 -9.30
CA GLU A 134 -1.17 -24.06 -10.41
C GLU A 134 -0.82 -22.59 -10.59
N ASN A 135 -1.76 -21.66 -10.35
CA ASN A 135 -1.47 -20.23 -10.34
C ASN A 135 -0.42 -19.86 -9.28
N LEU A 136 -0.54 -20.41 -8.07
CA LEU A 136 0.44 -20.18 -6.99
C LEU A 136 1.79 -20.84 -7.30
N ILE A 137 1.78 -22.05 -7.86
CA ILE A 137 3.01 -22.73 -8.32
C ILE A 137 3.70 -21.91 -9.41
N ALA A 138 2.94 -21.40 -10.38
CA ALA A 138 3.48 -20.59 -11.46
C ALA A 138 4.20 -19.33 -10.94
N ALA A 139 3.66 -18.72 -9.88
CA ALA A 139 4.29 -17.57 -9.23
C ALA A 139 5.64 -17.91 -8.58
N SER A 140 5.85 -19.17 -8.16
CA SER A 140 7.10 -19.61 -7.55
C SER A 140 8.29 -19.60 -8.50
N TYR A 141 8.07 -19.80 -9.81
CA TYR A 141 9.15 -19.90 -10.81
C TYR A 141 9.93 -18.59 -11.01
N ALA A 142 9.35 -17.45 -10.66
CA ALA A 142 10.03 -16.15 -10.75
C ALA A 142 11.04 -15.93 -9.60
N LEU A 143 10.97 -16.74 -8.54
CA LEU A 143 11.71 -16.53 -7.31
C LEU A 143 13.08 -17.18 -7.35
N LYS A 144 14.02 -16.62 -6.57
CA LYS A 144 15.34 -17.24 -6.34
C LYS A 144 15.28 -18.31 -5.24
N LYS A 145 14.34 -18.19 -4.29
CA LYS A 145 14.16 -19.14 -3.19
C LYS A 145 13.39 -20.37 -3.66
N THR A 146 13.70 -21.53 -3.09
CA THR A 146 12.79 -22.68 -3.17
C THR A 146 11.58 -22.42 -2.30
N VAL A 147 10.41 -22.37 -2.92
CA VAL A 147 9.13 -22.23 -2.20
C VAL A 147 8.80 -23.55 -1.51
N LYS A 148 8.46 -23.46 -0.23
CA LYS A 148 8.13 -24.61 0.62
C LYS A 148 6.62 -24.75 0.73
N LYS A 149 6.16 -25.93 1.14
CA LYS A 149 4.73 -26.18 1.43
C LYS A 149 4.11 -25.12 2.33
N ASN A 150 4.83 -24.66 3.36
CA ASN A 150 4.36 -23.65 4.29
C ASN A 150 4.10 -22.28 3.64
N ASP A 151 4.82 -21.91 2.57
CA ASP A 151 4.55 -20.65 1.85
C ASP A 151 3.15 -20.71 1.18
N PHE A 152 2.76 -21.88 0.66
CA PHE A 152 1.42 -22.09 0.10
C PHE A 152 0.34 -22.12 1.18
N GLU A 153 0.56 -22.85 2.28
CA GLU A 153 -0.41 -22.92 3.38
C GLU A 153 -0.65 -21.54 4.00
N GLN A 154 0.37 -20.71 4.14
CA GLN A 154 0.21 -19.31 4.58
C GLN A 154 -0.74 -18.52 3.67
N VAL A 155 -0.64 -18.69 2.35
CA VAL A 155 -1.55 -18.05 1.39
C VAL A 155 -2.97 -18.58 1.57
N TYR A 156 -3.14 -19.89 1.74
CA TYR A 156 -4.46 -20.50 1.96
C TYR A 156 -5.09 -20.12 3.29
N ASP A 157 -4.29 -19.88 4.34
CA ASP A 157 -4.77 -19.41 5.64
C ASP A 157 -5.25 -17.96 5.58
N LEU A 158 -4.54 -17.11 4.83
CA LEU A 158 -4.94 -15.71 4.58
C LEU A 158 -6.18 -15.62 3.70
N PHE A 159 -6.27 -16.48 2.67
CA PHE A 159 -7.36 -16.50 1.69
C PHE A 159 -8.13 -17.82 1.76
N LYS A 160 -8.86 -18.02 2.86
CA LYS A 160 -9.62 -19.26 3.13
C LYS A 160 -10.50 -19.73 1.96
N PRO A 161 -11.20 -18.86 1.20
CA PRO A 161 -11.97 -19.30 0.03
C PRO A 161 -11.14 -20.03 -1.04
N LEU A 162 -9.84 -19.71 -1.18
CA LEU A 162 -8.95 -20.40 -2.12
C LEU A 162 -8.56 -21.80 -1.64
N ALA A 163 -8.57 -22.03 -0.32
CA ALA A 163 -8.16 -23.30 0.28
C ALA A 163 -9.13 -24.45 -0.04
N SER A 164 -10.43 -24.16 -0.11
CA SER A 164 -11.45 -25.14 -0.53
C SER A 164 -11.45 -25.37 -2.06
N ARG A 165 -10.92 -24.42 -2.83
CA ARG A 165 -10.96 -24.40 -4.29
C ARG A 165 -9.62 -24.67 -4.97
N ARG A 166 -8.65 -25.27 -4.27
CA ARG A 166 -7.26 -25.49 -4.77
C ARG A 166 -7.20 -26.12 -6.17
N LYS A 167 -8.13 -27.04 -6.48
CA LYS A 167 -8.18 -27.80 -7.73
C LYS A 167 -9.13 -27.20 -8.77
N GLU A 168 -9.85 -26.13 -8.44
CA GLU A 168 -10.77 -25.49 -9.38
C GLU A 168 -10.00 -24.61 -10.37
N ILE A 169 -10.50 -24.52 -11.60
CA ILE A 169 -9.98 -23.64 -12.64
C ILE A 169 -10.24 -22.19 -12.22
N ALA A 170 -9.19 -21.37 -12.23
CA ALA A 170 -9.21 -20.03 -11.66
C ALA A 170 -10.17 -19.07 -12.39
N GLY A 171 -10.42 -19.31 -13.69
CA GLY A 171 -11.40 -18.57 -14.48
C GLY A 171 -12.85 -18.70 -14.00
N TYR A 172 -13.19 -19.75 -13.25
CA TYR A 172 -14.53 -19.97 -12.69
C TYR A 172 -14.74 -19.36 -11.31
N LEU A 173 -13.69 -18.81 -10.70
CA LEU A 173 -13.78 -18.10 -9.44
C LEU A 173 -14.59 -16.80 -9.60
N SER A 174 -15.25 -16.39 -8.52
CA SER A 174 -15.85 -15.06 -8.45
C SER A 174 -14.79 -13.96 -8.55
N GLY A 175 -15.20 -12.73 -8.91
CA GLY A 175 -14.26 -11.61 -9.03
C GLY A 175 -13.45 -11.32 -7.76
N GLY A 176 -14.05 -11.50 -6.58
CA GLY A 176 -13.37 -11.37 -5.29
C GLY A 176 -12.33 -12.47 -5.06
N GLU A 177 -12.69 -13.72 -5.34
CA GLU A 177 -11.77 -14.86 -5.24
C GLU A 177 -10.60 -14.76 -6.25
N GLN A 178 -10.86 -14.27 -7.47
CA GLN A 178 -9.81 -13.97 -8.45
C GLN A 178 -8.85 -12.89 -7.94
N GLN A 179 -9.36 -11.87 -7.26
CA GLN A 179 -8.54 -10.83 -6.64
C GLN A 179 -7.69 -11.42 -5.51
N MET A 180 -8.27 -12.26 -4.65
CA MET A 180 -7.52 -12.99 -3.61
C MET A 180 -6.40 -13.84 -4.22
N LEU A 181 -6.66 -14.53 -5.32
CA LEU A 181 -5.65 -15.34 -6.00
C LEU A 181 -4.53 -14.48 -6.58
N ALA A 182 -4.85 -13.31 -7.13
CA ALA A 182 -3.84 -12.36 -7.60
C ALA A 182 -2.91 -11.91 -6.46
N PHE A 183 -3.46 -11.65 -5.26
CA PHE A 183 -2.67 -11.36 -4.07
C PHE A 183 -1.86 -12.56 -3.59
N GLY A 184 -2.49 -13.75 -3.54
CA GLY A 184 -1.82 -14.99 -3.15
C GLY A 184 -0.57 -15.25 -3.99
N ARG A 185 -0.64 -15.06 -5.31
CA ARG A 185 0.51 -15.18 -6.22
C ARG A 185 1.65 -14.23 -5.86
N ALA A 186 1.35 -12.99 -5.47
CA ALA A 186 2.36 -12.03 -5.03
C ALA A 186 2.98 -12.42 -3.68
N LEU A 187 2.19 -13.00 -2.77
CA LEU A 187 2.62 -13.32 -1.41
C LEU A 187 3.49 -14.58 -1.31
N ILE A 188 3.41 -15.53 -2.26
CA ILE A 188 4.28 -16.72 -2.29
C ILE A 188 5.77 -16.35 -2.16
N GLY A 189 6.16 -15.17 -2.67
CA GLY A 189 7.52 -14.65 -2.59
C GLY A 189 7.96 -14.13 -1.22
N ASN A 190 7.06 -13.97 -0.25
CA ASN A 190 7.27 -13.19 0.98
C ASN A 190 7.88 -11.81 0.66
N PRO A 191 7.18 -10.98 -0.11
CA PRO A 191 7.72 -9.70 -0.57
C PRO A 191 7.96 -8.74 0.61
N LYS A 192 9.02 -7.93 0.48
CA LYS A 192 9.28 -6.80 1.39
C LYS A 192 8.39 -5.60 1.06
N LEU A 193 8.13 -5.39 -0.23
CA LEU A 193 7.28 -4.32 -0.75
C LEU A 193 6.23 -4.91 -1.69
N LEU A 194 4.97 -4.63 -1.39
CA LEU A 194 3.82 -5.01 -2.20
C LEU A 194 3.17 -3.76 -2.79
N LEU A 195 3.20 -3.66 -4.11
CA LEU A 195 2.53 -2.62 -4.88
C LEU A 195 1.14 -3.12 -5.28
N MET A 196 0.09 -2.34 -5.02
CA MET A 196 -1.29 -2.70 -5.35
C MET A 196 -1.95 -1.59 -6.16
N ASP A 197 -2.45 -1.91 -7.35
CA ASP A 197 -3.16 -0.98 -8.22
C ASP A 197 -4.66 -1.25 -8.18
N GLU A 198 -5.41 -0.34 -7.55
CA GLU A 198 -6.88 -0.33 -7.42
C GLU A 198 -7.48 -1.68 -7.00
N PRO A 199 -7.06 -2.25 -5.85
CA PRO A 199 -7.49 -3.58 -5.40
C PRO A 199 -9.00 -3.70 -5.13
N SER A 200 -9.69 -2.58 -4.90
CA SER A 200 -11.14 -2.56 -4.68
C SER A 200 -11.99 -2.53 -5.95
N LEU A 201 -11.38 -2.28 -7.11
CA LEU A 201 -12.14 -1.98 -8.33
C LEU A 201 -13.04 -3.13 -8.77
N GLY A 202 -14.32 -2.81 -8.98
CA GLY A 202 -15.33 -3.75 -9.47
C GLY A 202 -15.68 -4.88 -8.48
N LEU A 203 -15.50 -4.65 -7.17
CA LEU A 203 -15.90 -5.55 -6.10
C LEU A 203 -17.12 -5.01 -5.33
N ALA A 204 -17.93 -5.92 -4.78
CA ALA A 204 -19.02 -5.54 -3.90
C ALA A 204 -18.49 -4.96 -2.57
N PRO A 205 -19.23 -4.05 -1.89
CA PRO A 205 -18.74 -3.36 -0.68
C PRO A 205 -18.22 -4.28 0.42
N VAL A 206 -18.91 -5.40 0.68
CA VAL A 206 -18.49 -6.39 1.69
C VAL A 206 -17.13 -7.01 1.33
N MET A 207 -16.93 -7.31 0.05
CA MET A 207 -15.67 -7.87 -0.46
C MET A 207 -14.54 -6.83 -0.38
N VAL A 208 -14.85 -5.55 -0.61
CA VAL A 208 -13.87 -4.47 -0.45
C VAL A 208 -13.35 -4.42 0.98
N GLU A 209 -14.23 -4.41 1.98
CA GLU A 209 -13.80 -4.40 3.38
C GLU A 209 -12.99 -5.65 3.75
N GLU A 210 -13.40 -6.83 3.27
CA GLU A 210 -12.66 -8.08 3.49
C GLU A 210 -11.24 -8.00 2.91
N ILE A 211 -11.09 -7.54 1.66
CA ILE A 211 -9.78 -7.36 1.03
C ILE A 211 -8.90 -6.44 1.86
N PHE A 212 -9.40 -5.28 2.27
CA PHE A 212 -8.59 -4.33 3.02
C PHE A 212 -8.21 -4.83 4.41
N ASN A 213 -9.10 -5.59 5.07
CA ASN A 213 -8.74 -6.27 6.32
C ASN A 213 -7.60 -7.29 6.11
N ILE A 214 -7.61 -8.01 4.98
CA ILE A 214 -6.51 -8.92 4.62
C ILE A 214 -5.22 -8.14 4.34
N ILE A 215 -5.29 -7.01 3.62
CA ILE A 215 -4.14 -6.11 3.39
C ILE A 215 -3.52 -5.67 4.72
N SER A 216 -4.34 -5.26 5.70
CA SER A 216 -3.85 -4.90 7.03
C SER A 216 -3.22 -6.09 7.77
N LYS A 217 -3.75 -7.30 7.63
CA LYS A 217 -3.14 -8.52 8.21
C LYS A 217 -1.79 -8.83 7.56
N ILE A 218 -1.70 -8.74 6.23
CA ILE A 218 -0.44 -8.93 5.49
C ILE A 218 0.63 -7.98 6.03
N ASN A 219 0.30 -6.69 6.19
CA ASN A 219 1.24 -5.72 6.74
C ASN A 219 1.65 -6.05 8.19
N LYS A 220 0.68 -6.30 9.08
CA LYS A 220 0.93 -6.51 10.51
C LYS A 220 1.60 -7.85 10.83
N ASP A 221 1.10 -8.93 10.25
CA ASP A 221 1.51 -10.29 10.60
C ASP A 221 2.78 -10.69 9.84
N LEU A 222 2.96 -10.21 8.61
CA LEU A 222 4.11 -10.55 7.75
C LEU A 222 5.18 -9.46 7.68
N ASN A 223 4.94 -8.31 8.31
CA ASN A 223 5.80 -7.13 8.23
C ASN A 223 6.08 -6.70 6.76
N THR A 224 5.09 -6.87 5.89
CA THR A 224 5.18 -6.44 4.48
C THR A 224 4.84 -4.96 4.36
N THR A 225 5.72 -4.19 3.70
CA THR A 225 5.45 -2.79 3.35
C THR A 225 4.51 -2.74 2.15
N ILE A 226 3.54 -1.83 2.16
CA ILE A 226 2.50 -1.77 1.12
C ILE A 226 2.45 -0.37 0.53
N LEU A 227 2.56 -0.27 -0.80
CA LEU A 227 2.16 0.91 -1.55
C LEU A 227 0.84 0.61 -2.23
N LEU A 228 -0.20 1.28 -1.75
CA LEU A 228 -1.56 1.15 -2.24
C LEU A 228 -1.89 2.32 -3.17
N VAL A 229 -2.31 2.04 -4.39
CA VAL A 229 -2.93 3.02 -5.27
C VAL A 229 -4.43 2.85 -5.22
N GLU A 230 -5.13 3.93 -4.88
CA GLU A 230 -6.58 3.93 -4.75
C GLU A 230 -7.19 5.22 -5.28
N GLN A 231 -8.44 5.12 -5.73
CA GLN A 231 -9.29 6.28 -6.02
C GLN A 231 -10.21 6.59 -4.83
N ASN A 232 -10.58 5.57 -4.06
CA ASN A 232 -11.48 5.73 -2.93
C ASN A 232 -10.72 6.31 -1.71
N ALA A 233 -10.91 7.61 -1.48
CA ALA A 233 -10.30 8.31 -0.36
C ALA A 233 -10.66 7.67 0.99
N ASN A 234 -11.93 7.36 1.23
CA ASN A 234 -12.35 6.78 2.52
C ASN A 234 -11.61 5.48 2.86
N LEU A 235 -11.34 4.63 1.87
CA LEU A 235 -10.55 3.41 2.07
C LEU A 235 -9.07 3.73 2.31
N ALA A 236 -8.47 4.61 1.49
CA ALA A 236 -7.08 5.03 1.68
C ALA A 236 -6.85 5.61 3.09
N PHE A 237 -7.74 6.48 3.57
CA PHE A 237 -7.71 7.07 4.91
C PHE A 237 -8.00 6.08 6.03
N LYS A 238 -8.81 5.04 5.79
CA LYS A 238 -9.13 4.03 6.81
C LYS A 238 -7.97 3.05 7.05
N PHE A 239 -7.16 2.76 6.04
CA PHE A 239 -6.22 1.63 6.07
C PHE A 239 -4.74 1.98 5.90
N SER A 240 -4.39 3.26 5.68
CA SER A 240 -2.99 3.68 5.50
C SER A 240 -2.45 4.41 6.73
N ASP A 241 -1.12 4.40 6.87
CA ASP A 241 -0.41 5.20 7.86
C ASP A 241 -0.10 6.62 7.31
N TYR A 242 0.19 6.69 6.00
CA TYR A 242 0.56 7.92 5.29
C TYR A 242 -0.09 7.98 3.91
N ILE A 243 -0.44 9.19 3.46
CA ILE A 243 -1.07 9.43 2.17
C ILE A 243 -0.28 10.47 1.39
N TYR A 244 -0.07 10.18 0.10
CA TYR A 244 0.30 11.15 -0.92
C TYR A 244 -0.89 11.31 -1.87
N ILE A 245 -1.30 12.54 -2.13
CA ILE A 245 -2.36 12.85 -3.09
C ILE A 245 -1.72 13.35 -4.38
N ILE A 246 -2.02 12.69 -5.49
CA ILE A 246 -1.51 13.02 -6.82
C ILE A 246 -2.61 13.61 -7.70
N GLU A 247 -2.29 14.71 -8.38
CA GLU A 247 -3.12 15.34 -9.40
C GLU A 247 -2.28 15.69 -10.62
N SER A 248 -2.76 15.32 -11.81
CA SER A 248 -2.11 15.67 -13.09
C SER A 248 -0.59 15.39 -13.11
N GLY A 249 -0.18 14.28 -12.50
CA GLY A 249 1.22 13.84 -12.42
C GLY A 249 2.05 14.53 -11.35
N LYS A 250 1.46 15.22 -10.37
CA LYS A 250 2.17 15.94 -9.28
C LYS A 250 1.60 15.59 -7.92
N ILE A 251 2.46 15.45 -6.91
CA ILE A 251 2.02 15.38 -5.53
C ILE A 251 1.55 16.78 -5.10
N VAL A 252 0.32 16.88 -4.61
CA VAL A 252 -0.30 18.15 -4.20
C VAL A 252 -0.47 18.24 -2.68
N ILE A 253 -0.71 17.12 -2.01
CA ILE A 253 -0.89 17.01 -0.56
C ILE A 253 -0.18 15.73 -0.10
N GLU A 254 0.45 15.78 1.07
CA GLU A 254 1.08 14.62 1.70
C GLU A 254 1.02 14.72 3.22
N GLY A 255 0.95 13.58 3.91
CA GLY A 255 0.98 13.57 5.37
C GLY A 255 0.54 12.26 6.00
N LYS A 256 0.79 12.16 7.32
CA LYS A 256 0.23 11.10 8.16
C LYS A 256 -1.29 11.21 8.18
N VAL A 257 -1.98 10.08 8.14
CA VAL A 257 -3.44 10.02 8.08
C VAL A 257 -4.11 10.81 9.21
N ASP A 258 -3.68 10.64 10.46
CA ASP A 258 -4.26 11.35 11.61
C ASP A 258 -4.23 12.87 11.47
N LYS A 259 -3.20 13.41 10.81
CA LYS A 259 -3.06 14.85 10.56
C LYS A 259 -3.92 15.30 9.39
N LEU A 260 -3.92 14.54 8.29
CA LEU A 260 -4.70 14.87 7.11
C LEU A 260 -6.21 14.77 7.36
N GLN A 261 -6.66 13.86 8.21
CA GLN A 261 -8.09 13.75 8.59
C GLN A 261 -8.59 14.96 9.38
N GLN A 262 -7.71 15.73 10.01
CA GLN A 262 -8.06 16.95 10.76
C GLN A 262 -7.98 18.21 9.90
N ASP A 263 -7.45 18.10 8.67
CA ASP A 263 -7.33 19.22 7.76
C ASP A 263 -8.68 19.50 7.07
N SER A 264 -9.18 20.73 7.21
CA SER A 264 -10.49 21.13 6.69
C SER A 264 -10.59 21.03 5.17
N ASP A 265 -9.51 21.33 4.45
CA ASP A 265 -9.50 21.26 2.98
C ASP A 265 -9.54 19.78 2.54
N VAL A 266 -8.80 18.91 3.24
CA VAL A 266 -8.84 17.47 2.98
C VAL A 266 -10.23 16.89 3.25
N GLN A 267 -10.85 17.27 4.36
CA GLN A 267 -12.21 16.86 4.71
C GLN A 267 -13.23 17.28 3.64
N GLU A 268 -13.17 18.53 3.19
CA GLU A 268 -14.10 19.07 2.19
C GLU A 268 -13.92 18.41 0.82
N PHE A 269 -12.68 18.31 0.31
CA PHE A 269 -12.42 17.90 -1.07
C PHE A 269 -12.30 16.38 -1.27
N TYR A 270 -11.84 15.63 -0.27
CA TYR A 270 -11.53 14.21 -0.42
C TYR A 270 -12.41 13.29 0.42
N LEU A 271 -12.86 13.73 1.59
CA LEU A 271 -13.71 12.91 2.48
C LEU A 271 -15.20 13.27 2.38
N GLY A 272 -15.54 14.40 1.76
CA GLY A 272 -16.93 14.86 1.64
C GLY A 272 -17.55 15.29 2.96
N VAL A 273 -16.73 15.65 3.96
CA VAL A 273 -17.15 16.14 5.27
C VAL A 273 -17.13 17.67 5.22
N GLY A 274 -18.17 18.28 4.66
CA GLY A 274 -18.27 19.74 4.53
C GLY A 274 -19.70 20.20 4.27
N ASN A 275 -20.06 21.38 4.77
CA ASN A 275 -21.37 21.98 4.52
C ASN A 275 -21.58 22.19 3.01
N LYS A 276 -22.81 21.90 2.53
CA LYS A 276 -23.27 21.88 1.12
C LYS A 276 -23.18 23.23 0.38
N ASN A 277 -22.03 23.88 0.34
CA ASN A 277 -21.71 24.99 -0.54
C ASN A 277 -20.45 24.62 -1.32
N TYR A 278 -20.64 23.93 -2.46
CA TYR A 278 -19.56 23.57 -3.37
C TYR A 278 -18.78 24.82 -3.79
N LYS A 279 -17.60 25.05 -3.21
CA LYS A 279 -16.63 25.99 -3.78
C LYS A 279 -15.97 25.33 -4.98
N SER A 280 -15.91 26.05 -6.09
CA SER A 280 -15.32 25.55 -7.33
C SER A 280 -13.81 25.36 -7.16
N TYR A 281 -13.29 24.24 -7.68
CA TYR A 281 -11.86 23.86 -7.72
C TYR A 281 -10.91 24.96 -8.23
N ARG A 282 -11.43 25.97 -8.93
CA ARG A 282 -10.65 27.11 -9.46
C ARG A 282 -10.28 28.12 -8.39
N ASP A 283 -11.03 28.21 -7.30
CA ASP A 283 -10.93 29.33 -6.35
C ASP A 283 -9.80 29.15 -5.30
N ILE A 284 -9.16 27.97 -5.25
CA ILE A 284 -8.14 27.61 -4.22
C ILE A 284 -6.72 27.53 -4.79
N LYS A 285 -6.53 27.66 -6.11
CA LYS A 285 -5.20 27.60 -6.77
C LYS A 285 -4.17 28.66 -6.33
N HIS A 286 -4.49 29.50 -5.35
CA HIS A 286 -3.56 30.48 -4.79
C HIS A 286 -2.73 30.02 -3.59
N TYR A 287 -2.94 28.82 -3.03
CA TYR A 287 -2.14 28.42 -1.87
C TYR A 287 -0.79 27.77 -2.23
N LYS A 288 0.14 28.58 -2.76
CA LYS A 288 1.58 28.36 -2.53
C LYS A 288 1.85 28.66 -1.06
N ARG A 289 1.74 27.66 -0.17
CA ARG A 289 2.29 27.78 1.18
C ARG A 289 3.82 27.88 1.04
N ARG A 290 4.34 29.12 1.01
CA ARG A 290 5.78 29.38 1.10
C ARG A 290 6.29 28.64 2.32
N LYS A 291 7.18 27.67 2.12
CA LYS A 291 7.97 27.06 3.20
C LYS A 291 8.61 28.21 4.00
N ARG A 292 8.11 28.49 5.20
CA ARG A 292 8.82 29.30 6.18
C ARG A 292 9.85 28.37 6.79
N TRP A 293 11.10 28.51 6.38
CA TRP A 293 12.22 28.08 7.19
C TRP A 293 12.15 28.92 8.46
N LEU A 294 11.86 28.29 9.60
CA LEU A 294 12.12 28.91 10.89
C LEU A 294 13.64 28.89 11.06
N SER A 295 14.19 30.08 11.22
CA SER A 295 15.59 30.35 11.56
C SER A 295 15.96 29.79 12.93
#